data_AF-A0A970L7F5-F1
#
_entry.id   AF-A0A970L7F5-F1
#
_cell.length_a   1.000
_cell.length_b   1.000
_cell.length_c   1.000
_cell.angle_alpha   90.00
_cell.angle_beta   90.00
_cell.angle_gamma   90.00
#
_symmetry.space_group_name_H-M   'P 1'
#
loop_
_entity.id
_entity.type
_entity.pdbx_description
1 polymer ?
#
loop_
_entity_poly.entity_id
_entity_poly.type
_entity_poly.pdbx_seq_one_letter_code
_entity_poly.pdbx_strand_id
1 'polypeptide(L)'
;MKNLLFLILISWGLSLSAQKLTKEERELVRENPTEMMRVFNRNNPSDSLILKSLSTPIKAKHKLTQLLADRMLLSVKHEGGVGIAAPQVGINRRMFWVQRFDKAQRPFELFINPEILWASDLMQKGSEGDLSFDERGFVMRNYAIQIQYEDLKGEIKTEILEGFTSVIFQHERDHLDGILLTDRIKEQENMIFEQASGKSDLYFLKN
;
A
#
# COMPACT_ATOMS: atom_id res chain seq x y z
N MET A 1 34.48 20.36 9.67
CA MET A 1 33.27 21.21 9.50
C MET A 1 32.93 21.23 8.02
N LYS A 2 32.03 20.36 7.57
CA LYS A 2 31.53 20.36 6.18
C LYS A 2 30.05 20.72 6.24
N ASN A 3 29.70 21.80 5.54
CA ASN A 3 28.37 22.38 5.51
C ASN A 3 27.36 21.36 4.98
N LEU A 4 26.42 20.97 5.84
CA LEU A 4 25.28 20.14 5.47
C LEU A 4 24.26 21.06 4.78
N LEU A 5 24.20 21.01 3.45
CA LEU A 5 23.08 21.58 2.71
C LEU A 5 21.83 20.77 3.04
N PHE A 6 20.98 21.32 3.90
CA PHE A 6 19.59 20.89 4.04
C PHE A 6 18.86 21.22 2.74
N LEU A 7 18.73 20.24 1.85
CA LEU A 7 17.75 20.29 0.78
C LEU A 7 16.38 20.06 1.42
N ILE A 8 15.73 21.17 1.82
CA ILE A 8 14.30 21.17 2.09
C ILE A 8 13.62 20.93 0.73
N LEU A 9 13.31 19.67 0.44
CA LEU A 9 12.33 19.31 -0.57
C LEU A 9 10.98 19.84 -0.07
N ILE A 10 10.66 21.08 -0.43
CA ILE A 10 9.30 21.59 -0.35
C ILE A 10 8.51 20.76 -1.35
N SER A 11 7.90 19.67 -0.89
CA SER A 11 6.89 18.96 -1.67
C SER A 11 5.75 19.95 -1.86
N TRP A 12 5.68 20.56 -3.04
CA TRP A 12 4.47 21.23 -3.48
C TRP A 12 3.39 20.15 -3.55
N GLY A 13 2.62 20.02 -2.46
CA GLY A 13 1.42 19.22 -2.42
C GLY A 13 0.45 19.80 -3.45
N LEU A 14 0.54 19.32 -4.69
CA LEU A 14 -0.60 19.29 -5.57
C LEU A 14 -1.62 18.43 -4.84
N SER A 15 -2.48 19.08 -4.04
CA SER A 15 -3.70 18.49 -3.53
C SER A 15 -4.55 18.13 -4.75
N LEU A 16 -4.27 16.98 -5.34
CA LEU A 16 -5.10 16.36 -6.35
C LEU A 16 -6.44 16.11 -5.67
N SER A 17 -7.42 16.94 -6.01
CA SER A 17 -8.76 16.82 -5.45
C SER A 17 -9.29 15.41 -5.69
N ALA A 18 -9.88 14.80 -4.67
CA ALA A 18 -10.53 13.50 -4.76
C ALA A 18 -11.42 13.40 -6.00
N GLN A 19 -11.14 12.40 -6.85
CA GLN A 19 -11.83 12.21 -8.11
C GLN A 19 -13.03 11.27 -7.97
N LYS A 20 -13.97 11.40 -8.89
CA LYS A 20 -15.07 10.44 -9.03
C LYS A 20 -14.57 9.21 -9.82
N LEU A 21 -15.11 8.04 -9.49
CA LEU A 21 -14.92 6.83 -10.28
C LEU A 21 -15.36 7.06 -11.74
N THR A 22 -14.64 6.45 -12.69
CA THR A 22 -14.97 6.46 -14.13
C THR A 22 -16.26 5.69 -14.39
N LYS A 23 -16.75 5.64 -15.64
CA LYS A 23 -17.93 4.83 -15.94
C LYS A 23 -17.64 3.34 -15.75
N GLU A 24 -16.49 2.90 -16.23
CA GLU A 24 -16.01 1.52 -16.23
C GLU A 24 -15.77 1.03 -14.80
N GLU A 25 -15.10 1.83 -13.96
CA GLU A 25 -14.90 1.53 -12.54
C GLU A 25 -16.24 1.39 -11.79
N ARG A 26 -17.22 2.27 -12.10
CA ARG A 26 -18.54 2.21 -11.47
C ARG A 26 -19.34 0.98 -11.88
N GLU A 27 -19.18 0.51 -13.11
CA GLU A 27 -19.79 -0.73 -13.58
C GLU A 27 -19.17 -1.93 -12.88
N LEU A 28 -17.83 -2.00 -12.84
CA LEU A 28 -17.10 -3.07 -12.17
C LEU A 28 -17.42 -3.16 -10.67
N VAL A 29 -17.52 -2.03 -9.97
CA VAL A 29 -17.89 -1.98 -8.54
C VAL A 29 -19.33 -2.44 -8.29
N ARG A 30 -20.24 -2.27 -9.27
CA ARG A 30 -21.67 -2.58 -9.11
C ARG A 30 -22.10 -3.97 -9.58
N GLU A 31 -21.30 -4.63 -10.40
CA GLU A 31 -21.68 -5.87 -11.09
C GLU A 31 -22.24 -6.94 -10.13
N ASN A 32 -21.48 -7.33 -9.11
CA ASN A 32 -21.89 -8.31 -8.09
C ASN A 32 -21.64 -7.72 -6.68
N PRO A 33 -22.55 -6.89 -6.15
CA PRO A 33 -22.28 -6.02 -5.01
C PRO A 33 -22.04 -6.76 -3.68
N THR A 34 -22.47 -8.02 -3.59
CA THR A 34 -22.32 -8.87 -2.40
C THR A 34 -21.21 -9.90 -2.53
N GLU A 35 -20.51 -9.93 -3.66
CA GLU A 35 -19.48 -10.91 -3.95
C GLU A 35 -18.09 -10.25 -3.96
N MET A 36 -17.08 -11.08 -3.74
CA MET A 36 -15.69 -10.68 -3.88
C MET A 36 -15.40 -10.16 -5.29
N MET A 37 -14.38 -9.31 -5.39
CA MET A 37 -13.81 -8.93 -6.68
C MET A 37 -12.71 -9.92 -7.06
N ARG A 38 -12.60 -10.20 -8.36
CA ARG A 38 -11.48 -10.97 -8.91
C ARG A 38 -10.17 -10.24 -8.64
N VAL A 39 -9.19 -10.93 -8.07
CA VAL A 39 -7.82 -10.41 -7.96
C VAL A 39 -7.13 -10.48 -9.33
N PHE A 40 -6.51 -9.38 -9.72
CA PHE A 40 -5.84 -9.19 -10.99
C PHE A 40 -4.50 -9.93 -10.97
N ASN A 41 -4.19 -10.65 -12.05
CA ASN A 41 -3.00 -11.48 -12.15
C ASN A 41 -1.96 -10.78 -13.02
N ARG A 42 -0.75 -10.56 -12.50
CA ARG A 42 0.35 -9.86 -13.19
C ARG A 42 0.69 -10.47 -14.56
N ASN A 43 0.52 -11.79 -14.72
CA ASN A 43 0.83 -12.50 -15.96
C ASN A 43 -0.26 -12.35 -17.04
N ASN A 44 -1.44 -11.84 -16.69
CA ASN A 44 -2.43 -11.39 -17.66
C ASN A 44 -2.05 -9.98 -18.17
N PRO A 45 -1.88 -9.77 -19.49
CA PRO A 45 -1.42 -8.48 -20.02
C PRO A 45 -2.32 -7.30 -19.67
N SER A 46 -3.64 -7.48 -19.71
CA SER A 46 -4.60 -6.40 -19.41
C SER A 46 -4.59 -6.04 -17.92
N ASP A 47 -4.50 -7.05 -17.05
CA ASP A 47 -4.38 -6.85 -15.61
C ASP A 47 -3.07 -6.12 -15.26
N SER A 48 -1.96 -6.54 -15.88
CA SER A 48 -0.63 -5.96 -15.68
C SER A 48 -0.60 -4.46 -15.99
N LEU A 49 -1.33 -4.01 -17.01
CA LEU A 49 -1.44 -2.59 -17.33
C LEU A 49 -2.09 -1.79 -16.20
N ILE A 50 -3.13 -2.34 -15.57
CA ILE A 50 -3.83 -1.72 -14.44
C ILE A 50 -2.94 -1.73 -13.19
N LEU A 51 -2.34 -2.89 -12.87
CA LEU A 51 -1.46 -3.07 -11.72
C LEU A 51 -0.25 -2.13 -11.72
N LYS A 52 0.22 -1.72 -12.91
CA LYS A 52 1.39 -0.81 -13.08
C LYS A 52 1.00 0.65 -13.33
N SER A 53 -0.28 0.99 -13.27
CA SER A 53 -0.76 2.35 -13.51
C SER A 53 -0.94 3.14 -12.20
N LEU A 54 -0.65 4.44 -12.23
CA LEU A 54 -0.81 5.31 -11.07
C LEU A 54 -2.27 5.41 -10.63
N SER A 55 -2.50 5.27 -9.33
CA SER A 55 -3.81 5.46 -8.72
C SER A 55 -4.05 6.91 -8.35
N THR A 56 -5.28 7.35 -8.55
CA THR A 56 -5.72 8.72 -8.26
C THR A 56 -6.54 8.80 -6.97
N PRO A 57 -6.55 9.94 -6.26
CA PRO A 57 -7.32 10.09 -5.03
C PRO A 57 -8.82 9.81 -5.23
N ILE A 58 -9.46 9.17 -4.25
CA ILE A 58 -10.88 8.82 -4.26
C ILE A 58 -11.63 9.58 -3.17
N LYS A 59 -12.89 9.94 -3.43
CA LYS A 59 -13.72 10.57 -2.41
C LYS A 59 -14.13 9.55 -1.35
N ALA A 60 -13.67 9.72 -0.11
CA ALA A 60 -13.96 8.80 0.98
C ALA A 60 -15.47 8.68 1.27
N LYS A 61 -16.13 9.81 1.49
CA LYS A 61 -17.57 9.88 1.79
C LYS A 61 -18.43 9.73 0.53
N HIS A 62 -18.46 8.52 -0.03
CA HIS A 62 -19.25 8.17 -1.20
C HIS A 62 -19.72 6.70 -1.16
N LYS A 63 -20.96 6.44 -1.58
CA LYS A 63 -21.58 5.09 -1.50
C LYS A 63 -20.78 4.02 -2.25
N LEU A 64 -20.19 4.36 -3.40
CA LEU A 64 -19.38 3.40 -4.16
C LEU A 64 -18.01 3.14 -3.53
N THR A 65 -17.48 4.07 -2.74
CA THR A 65 -16.24 3.85 -1.99
C THR A 65 -16.47 2.80 -0.90
N GLN A 66 -17.59 2.90 -0.18
CA GLN A 66 -18.00 1.88 0.78
C GLN A 66 -18.19 0.52 0.12
N LEU A 67 -18.95 0.47 -0.99
CA LEU A 67 -19.19 -0.79 -1.70
C LEU A 67 -17.89 -1.42 -2.22
N LEU A 68 -16.98 -0.63 -2.76
CA LEU A 68 -15.65 -1.09 -3.17
C LEU A 68 -14.87 -1.64 -1.97
N ALA A 69 -14.83 -0.91 -0.85
CA ALA A 69 -14.16 -1.35 0.37
C ALA A 69 -14.71 -2.71 0.86
N ASP A 70 -16.03 -2.86 0.91
CA ASP A 70 -16.68 -4.08 1.40
C ASP A 70 -16.32 -5.28 0.50
N ARG A 71 -16.35 -5.11 -0.82
CA ARG A 71 -16.01 -6.19 -1.77
C ARG A 71 -14.52 -6.53 -1.77
N MET A 72 -13.63 -5.53 -1.65
CA MET A 72 -12.20 -5.77 -1.47
C MET A 72 -11.91 -6.55 -0.19
N LEU A 73 -12.63 -6.26 0.90
CA LEU A 73 -12.48 -6.99 2.16
C LEU A 73 -12.89 -8.47 2.02
N LEU A 74 -13.92 -8.77 1.21
CA LEU A 74 -14.28 -10.14 0.88
C LEU A 74 -13.15 -10.83 0.09
N SER A 75 -12.58 -10.16 -0.92
CA SER A 75 -11.47 -10.68 -1.74
C SER A 75 -10.25 -11.03 -0.90
N VAL A 76 -9.71 -10.10 -0.10
CA VAL A 76 -8.49 -10.35 0.69
C VAL A 76 -8.67 -11.49 1.69
N LYS A 77 -9.86 -11.61 2.29
CA LYS A 77 -10.16 -12.72 3.21
C LYS A 77 -10.29 -14.05 2.49
N HIS A 78 -10.88 -14.07 1.29
CA HIS A 78 -11.01 -15.28 0.48
C HIS A 78 -9.64 -15.81 0.04
N GLU A 79 -8.77 -14.92 -0.43
CA GLU A 79 -7.42 -15.27 -0.89
C GLU A 79 -6.44 -15.53 0.27
N GLY A 80 -6.86 -15.34 1.53
CA GLY A 80 -6.00 -15.51 2.70
C GLY A 80 -4.88 -14.46 2.81
N GLY A 81 -5.05 -13.30 2.17
CA GLY A 81 -4.11 -12.19 2.22
C GLY A 81 -4.20 -11.39 3.52
N VAL A 82 -3.18 -10.55 3.75
CA VAL A 82 -3.11 -9.63 4.91
C VAL A 82 -3.25 -8.16 4.50
N GLY A 83 -3.34 -7.89 3.20
CA GLY A 83 -3.57 -6.58 2.61
C GLY A 83 -4.11 -6.74 1.19
N ILE A 84 -4.82 -5.71 0.72
CA ILE A 84 -5.23 -5.61 -0.69
C ILE A 84 -5.43 -4.15 -1.08
N ALA A 85 -4.88 -3.76 -2.22
CA ALA A 85 -5.06 -2.45 -2.83
C ALA A 85 -6.09 -2.45 -3.95
N ALA A 86 -6.78 -1.32 -4.14
CA ALA A 86 -7.82 -1.21 -5.17
C ALA A 86 -7.33 -1.55 -6.60
N PRO A 87 -6.08 -1.25 -7.01
CA PRO A 87 -5.54 -1.68 -8.31
C PRO A 87 -5.55 -3.20 -8.50
N GLN A 88 -5.34 -3.98 -7.43
CA GLN A 88 -5.38 -5.45 -7.49
C GLN A 88 -6.78 -6.00 -7.79
N VAL A 89 -7.83 -5.18 -7.74
CA VAL A 89 -9.20 -5.55 -8.14
C VAL A 89 -9.70 -4.73 -9.33
N GLY A 90 -8.80 -4.08 -10.07
CA GLY A 90 -9.13 -3.36 -11.29
C GLY A 90 -9.49 -1.89 -11.13
N ILE A 91 -9.29 -1.29 -9.95
CA ILE A 91 -9.71 0.08 -9.66
C ILE A 91 -8.50 0.93 -9.26
N ASN A 92 -8.02 1.81 -10.16
CA ASN A 92 -6.83 2.66 -9.94
C ASN A 92 -7.15 3.90 -9.07
N ARG A 93 -7.54 3.63 -7.83
CA ARG A 93 -7.89 4.61 -6.81
C ARG A 93 -7.10 4.38 -5.54
N ARG A 94 -6.76 5.48 -4.87
CA ARG A 94 -5.90 5.45 -3.67
C ARG A 94 -6.68 4.96 -2.45
N MET A 95 -6.86 3.65 -2.32
CA MET A 95 -7.35 3.02 -1.10
C MET A 95 -6.90 1.56 -1.02
N PHE A 96 -6.67 1.08 0.20
CA PHE A 96 -6.32 -0.31 0.46
C PHE A 96 -6.74 -0.75 1.86
N TRP A 97 -6.84 -2.06 2.05
CA TRP A 97 -7.00 -2.70 3.36
C TRP A 97 -5.66 -3.19 3.88
N VAL A 98 -5.43 -3.07 5.19
CA VAL A 98 -4.30 -3.69 5.90
C VAL A 98 -4.81 -4.42 7.14
N GLN A 99 -4.31 -5.63 7.37
CA GLN A 99 -4.48 -6.32 8.63
C GLN A 99 -3.50 -5.78 9.69
N ARG A 100 -4.04 -5.27 10.79
CA ARG A 100 -3.32 -4.57 11.87
C ARG A 100 -2.72 -5.55 12.88
N PHE A 101 -1.62 -6.22 12.51
CA PHE A 101 -0.86 -7.12 13.40
C PHE A 101 -0.33 -6.46 14.67
N ASP A 102 -0.23 -5.14 14.68
CA ASP A 102 0.11 -4.30 15.84
C ASP A 102 -1.03 -4.12 16.85
N LYS A 103 -2.27 -4.51 16.50
CA LYS A 103 -3.47 -4.38 17.34
C LYS A 103 -3.97 -5.74 17.82
N ALA A 104 -4.64 -5.75 18.99
CA ALA A 104 -5.34 -6.93 19.50
C ALA A 104 -6.40 -7.41 18.49
N GLN A 105 -6.54 -8.74 18.35
CA GLN A 105 -7.42 -9.38 17.35
C GLN A 105 -7.09 -9.12 15.88
N ARG A 106 -6.01 -8.39 15.59
CA ARG A 106 -5.49 -8.17 14.23
C ARG A 106 -6.58 -7.77 13.22
N PRO A 107 -7.34 -6.70 13.49
CA PRO A 107 -8.45 -6.28 12.64
C PRO A 107 -7.93 -5.83 11.27
N PHE A 108 -8.79 -5.91 10.25
CA PHE A 108 -8.56 -5.21 9.00
C PHE A 108 -9.00 -3.75 9.16
N GLU A 109 -8.18 -2.81 8.69
CA GLU A 109 -8.50 -1.39 8.64
C GLU A 109 -8.29 -0.86 7.22
N LEU A 110 -9.18 0.04 6.81
CA LEU A 110 -9.18 0.66 5.49
C LEU A 110 -8.47 2.00 5.55
N PHE A 111 -7.58 2.22 4.59
CA PHE A 111 -6.82 3.46 4.44
C PHE A 111 -7.20 4.09 3.11
N ILE A 112 -7.83 5.27 3.14
CA ILE A 112 -8.24 6.03 1.95
C ILE A 112 -7.31 7.22 1.77
N ASN A 113 -6.89 7.47 0.53
CA ASN A 113 -5.90 8.47 0.15
C ASN A 113 -4.65 8.48 1.07
N PRO A 114 -4.04 7.32 1.38
CA PRO A 114 -2.95 7.27 2.33
C PRO A 114 -1.66 7.93 1.80
N GLU A 115 -0.94 8.57 2.71
CA GLU A 115 0.38 9.16 2.53
C GLU A 115 1.32 8.73 3.67
N ILE A 116 2.60 8.53 3.33
CA ILE A 116 3.68 8.34 4.32
C ILE A 116 4.33 9.70 4.51
N LEU A 117 4.17 10.27 5.71
CA LEU A 117 4.71 11.59 6.07
C LEU A 117 6.17 11.51 6.50
N TRP A 118 6.56 10.38 7.09
CA TRP A 118 7.92 10.12 7.56
C TRP A 118 8.16 8.62 7.60
N ALA A 119 9.42 8.20 7.42
CA ALA A 119 9.84 6.82 7.53
C ALA A 119 11.17 6.74 8.30
N SER A 120 11.36 5.69 9.09
CA SER A 120 12.57 5.47 9.87
C SER A 120 13.74 5.01 9.02
N ASP A 121 14.96 5.43 9.35
CA ASP A 121 16.19 4.86 8.75
C ASP A 121 16.37 3.37 9.10
N LEU A 122 15.83 2.95 10.24
CA LEU A 122 15.79 1.54 10.62
C LEU A 122 14.87 0.80 9.66
N MET A 123 15.38 -0.28 9.06
CA MET A 123 14.67 -1.12 8.11
C MET A 123 14.48 -2.51 8.67
N GLN A 124 13.42 -3.18 8.23
CA GLN A 124 13.13 -4.58 8.51
C GLN A 124 13.25 -5.40 7.23
N LYS A 125 14.01 -6.49 7.30
CA LYS A 125 14.05 -7.50 6.24
C LYS A 125 12.87 -8.46 6.44
N GLY A 126 12.10 -8.72 5.39
CA GLY A 126 10.96 -9.63 5.46
C GLY A 126 10.71 -10.38 4.16
N SER A 127 10.16 -11.58 4.27
CA SER A 127 9.60 -12.28 3.10
C SER A 127 8.21 -11.70 2.81
N GLU A 128 8.06 -11.11 1.64
CA GLU A 128 6.79 -10.66 1.10
C GLU A 128 6.28 -11.63 0.02
N GLY A 129 4.97 -11.63 -0.19
CA GLY A 129 4.30 -12.19 -1.35
C GLY A 129 3.22 -11.20 -1.80
N ASP A 130 2.60 -11.46 -2.94
CA ASP A 130 1.60 -10.57 -3.54
C ASP A 130 0.40 -11.40 -4.01
N LEU A 131 -0.83 -10.93 -3.79
CA LEU A 131 -2.01 -11.66 -4.26
C LEU A 131 -2.12 -11.69 -5.80
N SER A 132 -1.42 -10.80 -6.49
CA SER A 132 -1.44 -10.71 -7.95
C SER A 132 -0.48 -11.70 -8.65
N PHE A 133 0.38 -12.43 -7.93
CA PHE A 133 1.30 -13.43 -8.47
C PHE A 133 1.97 -14.29 -7.38
N ASP A 134 2.29 -15.55 -7.70
CA ASP A 134 2.77 -16.53 -6.71
C ASP A 134 4.22 -16.32 -6.20
N GLU A 135 4.98 -15.39 -6.79
CA GLU A 135 6.38 -15.17 -6.42
C GLU A 135 6.49 -14.53 -5.02
N ARG A 136 7.42 -15.05 -4.22
CA ARG A 136 7.81 -14.47 -2.93
C ARG A 136 9.23 -13.94 -3.03
N GLY A 137 9.51 -12.88 -2.29
CA GLY A 137 10.85 -12.30 -2.25
C GLY A 137 11.17 -11.69 -0.90
N PHE A 138 12.46 -11.55 -0.62
CA PHE A 138 12.92 -10.77 0.52
C PHE A 138 13.14 -9.33 0.09
N VAL A 139 12.53 -8.41 0.82
CA VAL A 139 12.74 -6.97 0.62
C VAL A 139 12.92 -6.28 1.96
N MET A 140 13.53 -5.10 1.89
CA MET A 140 13.75 -4.19 3.01
C MET A 140 12.65 -3.14 2.99
N ARG A 141 11.98 -2.96 4.13
CA ARG A 141 10.97 -1.90 4.36
C ARG A 141 11.37 -1.07 5.55
N ASN A 142 10.95 0.20 5.61
CA ASN A 142 11.15 1.00 6.81
C ASN A 142 10.41 0.37 8.00
N TYR A 143 11.11 0.18 9.12
CA TYR A 143 10.54 -0.48 10.30
C TYR A 143 9.37 0.30 10.87
N ALA A 144 9.49 1.63 10.93
CA ALA A 144 8.45 2.53 11.39
C ALA A 144 8.13 3.59 10.33
N ILE A 145 6.85 3.92 10.20
CA ILE A 145 6.36 4.97 9.30
C ILE A 145 5.31 5.82 10.03
N GLN A 146 5.34 7.13 9.82
CA GLN A 146 4.24 8.01 10.19
C GLN A 146 3.35 8.20 8.96
N ILE A 147 2.06 7.91 9.11
CA ILE A 147 1.11 7.93 8.00
C ILE A 147 0.01 8.96 8.24
N GLN A 148 -0.57 9.43 7.15
CA GLN A 148 -1.82 10.18 7.14
C GLN A 148 -2.80 9.53 6.15
N TYR A 149 -4.07 9.45 6.50
CA TYR A 149 -5.11 8.87 5.66
C TYR A 149 -6.50 9.38 6.06
N GLU A 150 -7.48 9.16 5.18
CA GLU A 150 -8.90 9.35 5.45
C GLU A 150 -9.56 8.02 5.84
N ASP A 151 -10.54 8.07 6.75
CA ASP A 151 -11.50 6.97 6.92
C ASP A 151 -12.75 7.16 6.04
N LEU A 152 -13.70 6.22 6.11
CA LEU A 152 -14.95 6.27 5.31
C LEU A 152 -15.86 7.46 5.62
N LYS A 153 -15.66 8.14 6.76
CA LYS A 153 -16.36 9.38 7.09
C LYS A 153 -15.69 10.61 6.47
N GLY A 154 -14.49 10.45 5.93
CA GLY A 154 -13.61 11.52 5.44
C GLY A 154 -12.83 12.21 6.56
N GLU A 155 -12.72 11.57 7.73
CA GLU A 155 -11.93 12.09 8.84
C GLU A 155 -10.46 11.79 8.59
N ILE A 156 -9.61 12.83 8.66
CA ILE A 156 -8.15 12.68 8.53
C ILE A 156 -7.60 12.11 9.83
N LYS A 157 -6.81 11.05 9.71
CA LYS A 157 -6.10 10.38 10.80
C LYS A 157 -4.61 10.43 10.54
N THR A 158 -3.86 10.52 11.62
CA THR A 158 -2.40 10.42 11.60
C THR A 158 -1.97 9.48 12.71
N GLU A 159 -1.13 8.50 12.38
CA GLU A 159 -0.61 7.53 13.33
C GLU A 159 0.75 7.01 12.90
N ILE A 160 1.45 6.33 13.82
CA ILE A 160 2.71 5.63 13.53
C ILE A 160 2.40 4.14 13.44
N LEU A 161 2.89 3.51 12.38
CA LEU A 161 2.88 2.07 12.21
C LEU A 161 4.31 1.53 12.37
N GLU A 162 4.44 0.37 13.00
CA GLU A 162 5.73 -0.28 13.23
C GLU A 162 5.69 -1.76 12.85
N GLY A 163 6.87 -2.35 12.64
CA GLY A 163 7.06 -3.77 12.43
C GLY A 163 6.28 -4.31 11.23
N PHE A 164 5.64 -5.46 11.38
CA PHE A 164 4.98 -6.13 10.25
C PHE A 164 3.80 -5.34 9.67
N THR A 165 3.08 -4.55 10.48
CA THR A 165 2.02 -3.68 9.95
C THR A 165 2.59 -2.54 9.10
N SER A 166 3.76 -2.00 9.45
CA SER A 166 4.48 -1.04 8.61
C SER A 166 4.88 -1.66 7.26
N VAL A 167 5.34 -2.92 7.26
CA VAL A 167 5.68 -3.69 6.04
C VAL A 167 4.47 -3.84 5.12
N ILE A 168 3.34 -4.34 5.64
CA ILE A 168 2.12 -4.53 4.86
C ILE A 168 1.66 -3.19 4.28
N PHE A 169 1.62 -2.13 5.09
CA PHE A 169 1.21 -0.81 4.61
C PHE A 169 2.07 -0.29 3.46
N GLN A 170 3.39 -0.41 3.56
CA GLN A 170 4.30 0.01 2.49
C GLN A 170 4.09 -0.80 1.20
N HIS A 171 3.85 -2.10 1.33
CA HIS A 171 3.50 -2.97 0.19
C HIS A 171 2.20 -2.50 -0.49
N GLU A 172 1.13 -2.31 0.26
CA GLU A 172 -0.16 -1.86 -0.31
C GLU A 172 -0.09 -0.44 -0.89
N ARG A 173 0.73 0.43 -0.29
CA ARG A 173 0.98 1.77 -0.80
C ARG A 173 1.72 1.74 -2.14
N ASP A 174 2.65 0.81 -2.34
CA ASP A 174 3.38 0.68 -3.60
C ASP A 174 2.45 0.33 -4.77
N HIS A 175 1.44 -0.52 -4.54
CA HIS A 175 0.39 -0.80 -5.54
C HIS A 175 -0.35 0.46 -6.00
N LEU A 176 -0.55 1.44 -5.11
CA LEU A 176 -1.17 2.71 -5.50
C LEU A 176 -0.33 3.52 -6.49
N ASP A 177 0.97 3.29 -6.51
CA ASP A 177 1.92 3.96 -7.40
C ASP A 177 2.38 3.05 -8.55
N GLY A 178 1.74 1.89 -8.73
CA GLY A 178 2.07 0.94 -9.79
C GLY A 178 3.41 0.23 -9.61
N ILE A 179 3.92 0.19 -8.37
CA ILE A 179 5.19 -0.46 -8.02
C ILE A 179 4.87 -1.85 -7.47
N LEU A 180 5.44 -2.90 -8.06
CA LEU A 180 5.24 -4.28 -7.63
C LEU A 180 6.39 -4.76 -6.74
N LEU A 181 6.18 -5.85 -6.01
CA LEU A 181 7.24 -6.49 -5.20
C LEU A 181 8.51 -6.76 -6.03
N THR A 182 8.38 -7.21 -7.28
CA THR A 182 9.53 -7.46 -8.16
C THR A 182 10.33 -6.21 -8.49
N ASP A 183 9.68 -5.04 -8.55
CA ASP A 183 10.36 -3.79 -8.79
C ASP A 183 11.20 -3.41 -7.56
N ARG A 184 10.68 -3.62 -6.35
CA ARG A 184 11.41 -3.42 -5.09
C ARG A 184 12.57 -4.38 -4.90
N ILE A 185 12.39 -5.66 -5.25
CA ILE A 185 13.50 -6.64 -5.24
C ILE A 185 14.62 -6.14 -6.15
N LYS A 186 14.28 -5.80 -7.40
CA LYS A 186 15.25 -5.32 -8.40
C LYS A 186 15.95 -4.03 -7.98
N GLU A 187 15.21 -3.08 -7.41
CA GLU A 187 15.75 -1.83 -6.87
C GLU A 187 16.82 -2.09 -5.79
N GLN A 188 16.61 -3.11 -4.96
CA GLN A 188 17.45 -3.40 -3.81
C GLN A 188 18.61 -4.37 -4.10
N GLU A 189 18.69 -4.96 -5.30
CA GLU A 189 19.72 -5.95 -5.67
C GLU A 189 21.17 -5.45 -5.44
N ASN A 190 21.41 -4.16 -5.65
CA ASN A 190 22.74 -3.55 -5.54
C ASN A 190 22.90 -2.68 -4.28
N MET A 191 21.94 -2.74 -3.37
CA MET A 191 21.97 -1.97 -2.12
C MET A 191 22.68 -2.77 -1.02
N ILE A 192 23.46 -2.08 -0.19
CA ILE A 192 24.19 -2.69 0.92
C ILE A 192 23.49 -2.34 2.22
N PHE A 193 23.11 -3.36 2.99
CA PHE A 193 22.47 -3.19 4.28
C PHE A 193 23.36 -3.69 5.40
N GLU A 194 23.50 -2.89 6.44
CA GLU A 194 24.23 -3.24 7.65
C GLU A 194 23.25 -3.65 8.74
N GLN A 195 23.46 -4.81 9.36
CA GLN A 195 22.56 -5.32 10.39
C GLN A 195 22.63 -4.44 11.65
N ALA A 196 21.48 -4.05 12.19
CA ALA A 196 21.41 -3.34 13.45
C ALA A 196 21.85 -4.28 14.59
N SER A 197 22.66 -3.78 15.52
CA SER A 197 23.20 -4.59 16.61
C SER A 197 22.07 -5.18 17.48
N GLY A 198 22.15 -6.49 17.74
CA GLY A 198 21.30 -7.17 18.74
C GLY A 198 19.91 -7.64 18.27
N LYS A 199 19.52 -7.49 17.00
CA LYS A 199 18.26 -8.03 16.46
C LYS A 199 18.46 -8.69 15.09
N SER A 200 17.87 -9.88 14.89
CA SER A 200 18.13 -10.73 13.71
C SER A 200 17.69 -10.14 12.38
N ASP A 201 16.66 -9.29 12.35
CA ASP A 201 16.00 -8.89 11.09
C ASP A 201 15.91 -7.38 10.86
N LEU A 202 16.63 -6.58 11.65
CA LEU A 202 16.68 -5.12 11.50
C LEU A 202 18.02 -4.65 10.95
N TYR A 203 17.98 -3.64 10.10
CA TYR A 203 19.13 -3.18 9.32
C TYR A 203 19.09 -1.65 9.11
N PHE A 204 20.22 -1.10 8.70
CA PHE A 204 20.35 0.24 8.16
C PHE A 204 20.85 0.17 6.72
N LEU A 205 20.38 1.06 5.86
CA LEU A 205 20.97 1.25 4.53
C LEU A 205 22.35 1.88 4.67
N LYS A 206 23.37 1.25 4.08
CA LYS A 206 24.73 1.77 4.06
C LYS A 206 24.89 2.72 2.87
N ASN A 207 25.16 3.99 3.16
CA ASN A 207 25.49 5.01 2.17
C ASN A 207 26.90 4.83 1.59
#